data_AF-M3U0A8-F1
#
_entry.id   AF-M3U0A8-F1
#
_cell.length_a   1.000
_cell.length_b   1.000
_cell.length_c   1.000
_cell.angle_alpha   90.00
_cell.angle_beta   90.00
_cell.angle_gamma   90.00
#
_symmetry.space_group_name_H-M   'P 1'
#
loop_
_entity.id
_entity.type
_entity.pdbx_description
1 polymer ?
#
loop_
_entity_poly.entity_id
_entity_poly.type
_entity_poly.pdbx_seq_one_letter_code
_entity_poly.pdbx_strand_id
1 'polypeptide(L)' 'MSKDKNRSSHNQSHKAHRNGFYKPKKSAYMSTKGMNVQVLKNTKAQRKFALAKKLEAKKAANKE' A
#
# COMPACT_ATOMS: atom_id res chain seq x y z
N MET A 1 -15.59 -2.70 50.90
CA MET A 1 -14.97 -2.60 49.56
C MET A 1 -14.67 -4.01 49.06
N SER A 2 -15.57 -4.62 48.28
CA SER A 2 -15.29 -5.92 47.66
C SER A 2 -14.42 -5.72 46.42
N LYS A 3 -13.48 -6.62 46.19
CA LYS A 3 -12.68 -6.61 44.95
C LYS A 3 -13.54 -7.08 43.78
N ASP A 4 -13.55 -6.29 42.71
CA ASP A 4 -14.21 -6.64 41.45
C ASP A 4 -13.30 -7.46 40.52
N LYS A 5 -13.87 -7.91 39.40
CA LYS A 5 -13.14 -8.69 38.41
C LYS A 5 -12.14 -7.83 37.65
N ASN A 6 -10.86 -8.11 37.82
CA ASN A 6 -9.78 -7.27 37.28
C ASN A 6 -9.60 -7.36 35.76
N ARG A 7 -10.03 -8.45 35.09
CA ARG A 7 -9.98 -8.61 33.62
C ARG A 7 -11.08 -9.53 33.08
N SER A 8 -11.60 -9.22 31.89
CA SER A 8 -12.59 -10.05 31.19
C SER A 8 -12.47 -9.92 29.67
N SER A 9 -12.31 -11.04 28.98
CA SER A 9 -12.47 -11.16 27.52
C SER A 9 -13.90 -11.54 27.12
N HIS A 10 -14.82 -11.61 28.09
CA HIS A 10 -16.21 -11.95 27.82
C HIS A 10 -16.81 -10.95 26.83
N ASN A 11 -17.57 -11.46 25.85
CA ASN A 11 -18.20 -10.67 24.79
C ASN A 11 -17.25 -9.99 23.78
N GLN A 12 -15.92 -10.11 23.88
CA GLN A 12 -15.01 -9.48 22.90
C GLN A 12 -15.13 -10.13 21.52
N SER A 13 -15.10 -11.46 21.46
CA SER A 13 -15.27 -12.19 20.20
C SER A 13 -16.64 -11.93 19.58
N HIS A 14 -17.70 -11.94 20.39
CA HIS A 14 -19.06 -11.67 19.91
C HIS A 14 -19.18 -10.30 19.25
N LYS A 15 -18.67 -9.24 19.90
CA LYS A 15 -18.63 -7.89 19.32
C LYS A 15 -17.83 -7.82 18.03
N ALA A 16 -16.67 -8.47 17.98
CA ALA A 16 -15.83 -8.46 16.79
C ALA A 16 -16.51 -9.17 15.60
N HIS A 17 -17.31 -10.21 15.85
CA HIS A 17 -18.09 -10.90 14.84
C HIS A 17 -19.38 -10.19 14.42
N ARG A 18 -19.91 -9.22 15.19
CA ARG A 18 -21.10 -8.44 14.79
C ARG A 18 -20.91 -7.69 13.48
N ASN A 19 -19.72 -7.14 13.28
CA ASN A 19 -19.35 -6.41 12.07
C ASN A 19 -18.47 -7.26 11.13
N GLY A 20 -17.97 -8.40 11.60
CA GLY A 20 -17.05 -9.27 10.89
C GLY A 20 -15.59 -8.78 10.91
N PHE A 21 -14.65 -9.72 10.78
CA PHE A 21 -13.22 -9.41 10.64
C PHE A 21 -12.87 -9.17 9.17
N TYR A 22 -12.65 -7.91 8.81
CA TYR A 22 -12.25 -7.55 7.44
C TYR A 22 -10.79 -7.90 7.18
N LYS A 23 -10.54 -8.54 6.04
CA LYS A 23 -9.18 -8.74 5.52
C LYS A 23 -8.68 -7.44 4.87
N PRO A 24 -7.38 -7.11 4.98
CA PRO A 24 -6.83 -5.95 4.30
C PRO A 24 -7.02 -6.10 2.78
N LYS A 25 -7.41 -5.01 2.12
CA LYS A 25 -7.59 -4.99 0.67
C LYS A 25 -6.23 -5.10 -0.02
N LYS A 26 -6.08 -6.07 -0.91
CA LYS A 26 -4.90 -6.17 -1.80
C LYS A 26 -5.08 -5.18 -2.94
N SER A 27 -4.11 -4.29 -3.14
CA SER A 27 -4.08 -3.45 -4.33
C SER A 27 -2.85 -3.80 -5.17
N ALA A 28 -2.94 -3.66 -6.50
CA ALA A 28 -1.86 -4.04 -7.41
C ALA A 28 -0.54 -3.30 -7.13
N TYR A 29 -0.59 -2.08 -6.59
CA TYR A 29 0.58 -1.26 -6.29
C TYR A 29 0.54 -0.79 -4.84
N MET A 30 1.45 -1.30 -4.02
CA MET A 30 1.63 -0.87 -2.63
C MET A 30 2.54 0.37 -2.54
N SER A 31 2.43 1.10 -1.44
CA SER A 31 3.37 2.19 -1.14
C SER A 31 4.78 1.64 -0.95
N THR A 32 5.77 2.27 -1.57
CA THR A 32 7.19 1.93 -1.42
C THR A 32 7.89 2.75 -0.33
N LYS A 33 7.13 3.48 0.49
CA LYS A 33 7.66 4.27 1.61
C LYS A 33 8.35 3.33 2.62
N GLY A 34 9.60 3.63 2.97
CA GLY A 34 10.41 2.81 3.88
C GLY A 34 11.21 1.71 3.19
N MET A 35 11.10 1.53 1.87
CA MET A 35 12.01 0.68 1.11
C MET A 35 13.40 1.31 0.98
N ASN A 36 14.39 0.50 0.61
CA ASN A 36 15.77 0.93 0.44
C ASN A 36 15.89 2.11 -0.54
N VAL A 37 16.52 3.19 -0.08
CA VAL A 37 16.61 4.46 -0.81
C VAL A 37 17.40 4.33 -2.13
N GLN A 38 18.40 3.45 -2.21
CA GLN A 38 19.20 3.27 -3.42
C GLN A 38 18.37 2.66 -4.56
N VAL A 39 17.57 1.65 -4.22
CA VAL A 39 16.64 1.03 -5.18
C VAL A 39 15.59 2.04 -5.65
N LEU A 40 15.05 2.87 -4.73
CA LEU A 40 14.08 3.91 -5.07
C LEU A 40 14.65 4.98 -6.01
N LYS A 41 15.87 5.45 -5.75
CA LYS A 41 16.55 6.43 -6.61
C LYS A 41 16.81 5.86 -8.00
N ASN A 42 17.32 4.64 -8.10
CA ASN A 42 17.59 3.99 -9.38
C ASN A 42 16.31 3.78 -10.19
N THR A 43 15.28 3.16 -9.58
CA THR A 43 14.00 2.92 -10.26
C THR A 43 13.32 4.22 -10.70
N LYS A 44 13.42 5.30 -9.92
CA LYS A 44 12.91 6.62 -10.31
C LYS A 44 13.65 7.16 -11.54
N ALA A 45 14.98 7.11 -11.55
CA ALA A 45 15.78 7.58 -12.68
C ALA A 45 15.49 6.79 -13.98
N GLN A 46 15.43 5.46 -13.88
CA GLN A 46 15.11 4.58 -15.01
C GLN A 46 13.71 4.85 -15.58
N ARG A 47 12.70 5.00 -14.71
CA ARG A 47 11.33 5.33 -15.14
C ARG A 47 11.26 6.69 -15.83
N LYS A 48 12.00 7.69 -15.35
CA LYS A 48 12.08 9.01 -15.99
C LYS A 48 12.65 8.92 -17.40
N PHE A 49 13.74 8.17 -17.59
CA PHE A 49 14.35 7.96 -18.90
C PHE A 49 13.43 7.20 -19.86
N ALA A 50 12.79 6.12 -19.40
CA ALA A 50 11.85 5.36 -20.19
C ALA A 50 10.65 6.21 -20.64
N LEU A 51 10.14 7.10 -19.77
CA LEU A 51 9.05 8.02 -20.09
C LEU A 51 9.46 9.03 -21.17
N ALA A 52 10.67 9.59 -21.08
CA ALA A 52 11.18 10.53 -22.08
C ALA A 52 11.28 9.87 -23.47
N LYS A 53 11.87 8.67 -23.55
CA LYS A 53 11.92 7.89 -24.81
C LYS A 53 10.53 7.61 -25.38
N LYS A 54 9.58 7.25 -24.52
CA LYS A 54 8.19 7.00 -24.95
C LYS A 54 7.55 8.26 -25.52
N LEU A 55 7.84 9.43 -24.95
CA LEU A 55 7.35 10.71 -25.46
C LEU A 55 7.97 11.05 -26.82
N GLU A 56 9.28 10.86 -26.98
CA GLU A 56 9.98 11.09 -28.25
C GLU A 56 9.44 10.18 -29.36
N ALA A 57 9.28 8.88 -29.07
CA ALA A 57 8.68 7.93 -30.01
C ALA A 57 7.26 8.34 -30.40
N LYS A 58 6.45 8.82 -29.45
CA LYS A 58 5.09 9.32 -29.72
C LYS A 58 5.09 10.58 -30.58
N LYS A 59 6.04 11.50 -30.36
CA LYS A 59 6.20 12.71 -31.18
C LYS A 59 6.61 12.37 -32.61
N ALA A 60 7.52 11.41 -32.78
CA ALA A 60 7.95 10.94 -34.10
C ALA A 60 6.77 10.31 -34.86
N ALA A 61 5.99 9.43 -34.21
CA ALA A 61 4.83 8.79 -34.82
C ALA A 61 3.71 9.76 -35.23
N ASN A 62 3.58 10.90 -34.53
CA ASN A 62 2.59 11.94 -34.87
C ASN A 62 3.11 12.97 -35.88
N LYS A 63 4.38 12.91 -36.26
CA LYS A 63 5.00 13.83 -37.23
C LYS A 63 4.85 13.31 -38.66
N GLU A 64 4.65 12.00 -38.82
CA GLU A 64 4.12 11.37 -40.04
C GLU A 64 2.60 11.60 -40.13
#